data_AF-A0A2V9X8R1-F1
#
_entry.id   AF-A0A2V9X8R1-F1
#
_cell.length_a   1.000
_cell.length_b   1.000
_cell.length_c   1.000
_cell.angle_alpha   90.00
_cell.angle_beta   90.00
_cell.angle_gamma   90.00
#
_symmetry.space_group_name_H-M   'P 1'
#
loop_
_entity.id
_entity.type
_entity.pdbx_description
1 polymer ?
#
loop_
_entity_poly.entity_id
_entity_poly.type
_entity_poly.pdbx_seq_one_letter_code
_entity_poly.pdbx_strand_id
1 'polypeptide(L)' 'TYAVLQGVDKIVPTDVYVIGCPPRPENLFYALLKLQDKIDQMSLAKRPTEVRLEQNMVENFKRQVMIAQTLQPK' A
#
# COMPACT_ATOMS: atom_id res chain seq x y z
N THR A 1 12.68 -2.42 -17.68
CA THR A 1 11.86 -2.27 -16.46
C THR A 1 11.33 -0.85 -16.35
N TYR A 2 10.61 -0.37 -17.37
CA TYR A 2 10.28 1.06 -17.48
C TYR A 2 8.92 1.42 -16.83
N ALA A 3 8.08 0.42 -16.51
CA ALA A 3 6.70 0.64 -16.06
C ALA A 3 6.31 -0.25 -14.85
N VAL A 4 7.24 -0.52 -13.93
CA VAL A 4 6.93 -1.21 -12.67
C VAL A 4 7.40 -0.38 -11.48
N LEU A 5 6.49 -0.17 -10.53
CA LEU A 5 6.80 0.51 -9.27
C LEU A 5 7.44 -0.47 -8.29
N GLN A 6 8.50 0.01 -7.63
CA GLN A 6 9.22 -0.74 -6.61
C GLN A 6 8.47 -0.60 -5.27
N GLY A 7 7.48 -1.45 -5.06
CA GLY A 7 6.68 -1.50 -3.82
C GLY A 7 5.33 -0.77 -3.92
N VAL A 8 4.30 -1.36 -3.33
CA VAL A 8 2.92 -0.82 -3.25
C VAL A 8 2.78 0.24 -2.13
N ASP A 9 3.70 0.21 -1.18
CA ASP A 9 3.77 1.07 0.00
C ASP A 9 3.98 2.55 -0.31
N LYS A 10 4.51 2.83 -1.50
CA LYS A 10 4.66 4.18 -2.04
C LYS A 10 3.33 4.81 -2.48
N ILE A 11 2.32 3.99 -2.76
CA ILE A 11 0.99 4.45 -3.20
C ILE A 11 0.00 4.33 -2.05
N VAL A 12 -0.01 3.19 -1.35
CA VAL A 12 -1.00 2.87 -0.32
C VAL A 12 -0.26 2.46 0.95
N PRO A 13 -0.64 2.98 2.13
CA PRO A 13 -0.07 2.50 3.38
C PRO A 13 -0.34 1.01 3.53
N THR A 14 0.74 0.23 3.63
CA THR A 14 0.67 -1.22 3.75
C THR A 14 0.76 -1.64 5.20
N ASP A 15 -0.22 -2.40 5.69
CA ASP A 15 -0.28 -2.80 7.10
C ASP A 15 0.63 -3.97 7.46
N VAL A 16 0.75 -4.95 6.55
CA VAL A 16 1.50 -6.20 6.71
C VAL A 16 2.09 -6.61 5.36
N TYR A 17 3.35 -7.04 5.35
CA TYR A 17 4.02 -7.59 4.17
C TYR A 17 4.12 -9.11 4.23
N VAL A 18 3.88 -9.78 3.10
CA VAL A 18 4.07 -11.22 2.93
C VAL A 18 5.30 -11.46 2.06
N ILE A 19 6.26 -12.23 2.56
CA ILE A 19 7.48 -12.58 1.82
C ILE A 19 7.29 -13.84 0.99
N GLY A 20 7.75 -13.79 -0.27
CA GLY A 20 7.85 -14.94 -1.17
C GLY A 20 7.53 -14.61 -2.63
N CYS A 21 7.96 -15.48 -3.56
CA CYS A 21 7.68 -15.33 -4.99
C CYS A 21 7.52 -16.72 -5.65
N PRO A 22 6.33 -17.35 -5.61
CA PRO A 22 5.14 -16.95 -4.83
C PRO A 22 5.30 -17.27 -3.33
N PRO A 23 4.57 -16.59 -2.44
CA PRO A 23 4.55 -16.94 -1.03
C PRO A 23 3.94 -18.34 -0.85
N ARG A 24 4.49 -19.11 0.10
CA ARG A 24 3.90 -20.39 0.48
C ARG A 24 2.55 -20.16 1.18
N PRO A 25 1.59 -21.10 1.09
CA PRO A 25 0.29 -20.95 1.73
C PRO A 25 0.38 -20.62 3.22
N GLU A 26 1.32 -21.23 3.95
CA GLU A 26 1.51 -21.02 5.39
C GLU A 26 1.91 -19.56 5.69
N ASN A 27 2.75 -18.95 4.85
CA ASN A 27 3.15 -17.55 5.00
C ASN A 27 1.98 -16.59 4.78
N LEU A 28 1.07 -16.92 3.85
CA LEU A 28 -0.12 -16.12 3.60
C LEU A 28 -1.08 -16.17 4.79
N PHE A 29 -1.35 -17.37 5.33
CA PHE A 29 -2.18 -17.52 6.51
C PHE A 29 -1.58 -16.84 7.73
N TYR A 30 -0.26 -16.94 7.93
CA TYR A 30 0.43 -16.23 9.00
C TYR A 30 0.25 -14.71 8.91
N ALA A 31 0.36 -14.14 7.71
CA ALA A 31 0.13 -12.72 7.51
C ALA A 31 -1.31 -12.29 7.80
N LEU A 32 -2.30 -13.13 7.45
CA LEU A 32 -3.70 -12.89 7.77
C LEU A 32 -3.95 -12.91 9.28
N LEU A 33 -3.39 -13.88 10.00
CA LEU A 33 -3.48 -13.93 11.46
C LEU A 33 -2.83 -12.70 12.11
N LYS A 34 -1.64 -12.31 11.64
CA LYS A 34 -0.97 -11.10 12.11
C LYS A 34 -1.76 -9.81 11.85
N LEU A 35 -2.53 -9.76 10.76
CA LEU A 35 -3.43 -8.64 10.48
C LEU A 35 -4.61 -8.63 11.46
N GLN A 36 -5.18 -9.80 11.78
CA GLN A 36 -6.24 -9.92 12.79
C GLN A 36 -5.74 -9.46 14.17
N ASP A 37 -4.56 -9.93 14.60
CA ASP A 37 -3.94 -9.50 15.87
C ASP A 37 -3.74 -7.97 15.92
N LYS A 38 -3.33 -7.38 14.79
CA LYS A 38 -3.16 -5.92 14.67
C LYS A 38 -4.49 -5.18 14.84
N ILE A 39 -5.59 -5.71 14.31
CA ILE A 39 -6.94 -5.14 14.42
C ILE A 39 -7.45 -5.26 15.87
N ASP A 40 -7.25 -6.41 16.52
CA ASP A 40 -7.69 -6.65 17.89
C ASP A 40 -7.00 -5.72 18.90
N GLN A 41 -5.75 -5.32 18.61
CA GLN A 41 -5.00 -4.34 19.41
C GLN A 41 -5.47 -2.88 19.17
N MET A 42 -6.31 -2.60 18.17
CA MET A 42 -6.80 -1.24 17.91
C MET A 42 -7.96 -0.89 18.84
N SER A 43 -7.81 0.19 19.63
CA SER A 43 -8.89 0.73 20.45
C SER A 43 -9.79 1.67 19.65
N LEU A 44 -11.08 1.78 20.02
CA LEU A 44 -12.05 2.69 19.36
C LEU A 44 -11.56 4.14 19.31
N ALA A 45 -10.91 4.62 20.36
CA ALA A 45 -10.33 5.96 20.43
C ALA A 45 -9.19 6.18 19.42
N LYS A 46 -8.59 5.09 18.92
CA LYS A 46 -7.45 5.10 18.02
C LYS A 46 -7.80 4.60 16.62
N ARG A 47 -9.07 4.32 16.32
CA ARG A 47 -9.56 3.92 14.98
C ARG A 47 -9.49 5.14 14.07
N PRO A 48 -8.48 5.27 13.19
CA PRO A 48 -8.56 6.23 12.11
C PRO A 48 -9.43 5.55 11.06
N THR A 49 -10.74 5.71 11.15
CA THR A 49 -11.66 5.36 10.05
C THR A 49 -11.38 6.18 8.80
N GLU A 50 -10.50 7.17 8.92
CA GLU A 50 -9.98 8.00 7.86
C GLU A 50 -8.69 7.39 7.32
N VAL A 51 -8.68 7.11 6.01
CA VAL A 51 -7.47 6.71 5.29
C VAL A 51 -6.42 7.79 5.57
N ARG A 52 -5.32 7.42 6.23
CA ARG A 52 -4.18 8.32 6.51
C ARG A 52 -3.41 8.63 5.23
N LEU A 53 -4.06 9.25 4.25
CA LEU A 53 -3.37 9.87 3.13
C LEU A 53 -2.78 11.17 3.64
N GLU A 54 -1.52 11.11 4.08
CA GLU A 54 -0.75 12.34 4.26
C GLU A 54 -0.75 13.09 2.92
N GLN A 55 -1.00 14.40 2.93
CA GLN A 55 -1.11 15.22 1.71
C GLN A 55 0.11 15.02 0.78
N ASN A 56 1.28 14.82 1.39
CA ASN A 56 2.55 14.51 0.73
C ASN A 56 2.49 13.22 -0.12
N MET A 57 1.74 12.19 0.31
CA MET A 57 1.57 10.93 -0.42
C MET A 57 0.73 11.16 -1.70
N VAL A 58 -0.31 11.98 -1.61
CA VAL A 58 -1.15 12.36 -2.77
C VAL A 58 -0.36 13.23 -3.77
N GLU A 59 0.46 14.15 -3.30
CA GLU A 59 1.32 14.97 -4.15
C GLU A 59 2.40 14.14 -4.85
N ASN A 60 3.03 13.20 -4.14
CA ASN A 60 4.00 12.27 -4.72
C ASN A 60 3.36 11.38 -5.78
N PHE A 61 2.14 10.89 -5.53
CA PHE A 61 1.35 10.15 -6.51
C PHE A 61 1.09 11.00 -7.78
N LYS A 62 0.63 12.25 -7.60
CA LYS A 62 0.42 13.18 -8.74
C LYS A 62 1.71 13.40 -9.53
N ARG A 63 2.87 13.57 -8.87
CA ARG A 63 4.16 13.75 -9.57
C ARG A 63 4.62 12.50 -10.31
N GLN A 64 4.43 11.32 -9.73
CA GLN A 64 4.89 10.06 -10.32
C GLN A 64 3.99 9.56 -11.46
N VAL A 65 2.68 9.82 -11.39
CA VAL A 65 1.69 9.35 -12.38
C VAL A 65 1.53 10.30 -13.57
N MET A 66 1.93 11.57 -13.46
CA MET A 66 1.92 12.54 -14.56
C MET A 66 2.87 12.20 -15.74
N ILE A 67 3.65 11.13 -15.65
CA ILE A 67 4.52 10.65 -16.76
C ILE A 67 3.72 9.83 -17.81
N ALA A 68 2.47 9.44 -17.53
CA ALA A 68 1.67 8.61 -18.44
C ALA A 68 0.69 9.37 -19.35
N GLN A 69 0.46 10.67 -19.14
CA GLN A 69 -0.32 11.47 -20.09
C GLN A 69 0.62 11.94 -21.19
N THR A 70 0.54 11.28 -22.34
CA THR A 70 1.15 11.71 -23.60
C THR A 70 1.06 13.24 -23.74
N LEU A 71 2.20 13.90 -23.73
CA LEU A 71 2.31 15.28 -24.19
C LEU A 71 1.81 15.31 -25.64
N GLN A 72 0.60 15.84 -25.82
CA GLN A 72 -0.11 16.14 -27.06
C GLN A 72 -0.72 14.93 -27.79
N PRO A 73 -2.07 14.76 -27.76
CA PRO A 73 -2.75 13.97 -28.79
C PRO A 73 -2.59 14.72 -30.12
N LYS A 74 -1.97 14.08 -31.10
CA LYS A 74 -2.06 14.47 -32.50
C LYS A 74 -3.11 13.61 -33.17
#